data_AF-A0A7X6URF0-F1
#
_entry.id   AF-A0A7X6URF0-F1
#
_cell.length_a   1.000
_cell.length_b   1.000
_cell.length_c   1.000
_cell.angle_alpha   90.00
_cell.angle_beta   90.00
_cell.angle_gamma   90.00
#
_symmetry.space_group_name_H-M   'P 1'
#
loop_
_entity.id
_entity.type
_entity.pdbx_description
1 polymer ?
#
loop_
_entity_poly.entity_id
_entity_poly.type
_entity_poly.pdbx_seq_one_letter_code
_entity_poly.pdbx_strand_id
1 'polypeptide(L)'
;MVGDLLPRFRQAKKTRIALGLLLLIGLPLANVFITLWKGKFNSFGLFWTVIGVTVFYVTERSDKENITPLLYALLAGFCVAVSVGAITPAVAGGLLFAVFVAYGFMPLFSMRRVVGHVFLLLLAVVASVSLWNGRQAFVYMEQPAKNLTERLDGVFPGANKLRTNENTYKFLTDLQKTIELVEESGLPYAILPDVPGYWAASEQLNPLPIDWAKNTELHNPKVMDRVIAAIEENRGKTAFIVQKFEAFPLRFGLRPLTHPEKFAVAVYVRRNFKKTIATECFEVYQ
;
A
#
# COMPACT_ATOMS: atom_id res chain seq x y z
N MET A 1 -45.76 37.59 -25.95
CA MET A 1 -45.50 36.18 -25.55
C MET A 1 -44.03 35.73 -25.62
N VAL A 2 -43.06 36.59 -25.95
CA VAL A 2 -41.62 36.20 -26.05
C VAL A 2 -40.84 36.47 -24.74
N GLY A 3 -41.35 37.33 -23.86
CA GLY A 3 -40.70 37.69 -22.57
C GLY A 3 -40.65 36.57 -21.53
N ASP A 4 -41.60 35.62 -21.55
CA ASP A 4 -41.69 34.51 -20.58
C ASP A 4 -40.81 33.30 -20.91
N LEU A 5 -40.25 33.23 -22.13
CA LEU A 5 -39.40 32.12 -22.56
C LEU A 5 -37.96 32.28 -22.07
N LEU A 6 -37.42 33.50 -22.06
CA LEU A 6 -36.04 33.79 -21.65
C LEU A 6 -35.71 33.38 -20.19
N PRO A 7 -36.58 33.61 -19.19
CA PRO A 7 -36.36 33.14 -17.82
C PRO A 7 -36.38 31.61 -17.73
N ARG A 8 -37.33 30.96 -18.43
CA ARG A 8 -37.48 29.49 -18.46
C ARG A 8 -36.28 28.81 -19.14
N PHE A 9 -35.75 29.37 -20.23
CA PHE A 9 -34.53 28.88 -20.89
C PHE A 9 -33.29 29.04 -20.00
N ARG A 10 -33.13 30.18 -19.33
CA ARG A 10 -32.03 30.39 -18.36
C ARG A 10 -32.14 29.47 -17.15
N GLN A 11 -33.35 29.21 -16.66
CA GLN A 11 -33.61 28.30 -15.56
C GLN A 11 -33.34 26.84 -15.97
N ALA A 12 -33.81 26.40 -17.13
CA ALA A 12 -33.51 25.08 -17.68
C ALA A 12 -32.00 24.85 -17.91
N LYS A 13 -31.26 25.87 -18.38
CA LYS A 13 -29.79 25.80 -18.50
C LYS A 13 -29.12 25.65 -17.14
N LYS A 14 -29.54 26.41 -16.13
CA LYS A 14 -29.05 26.28 -14.74
C LYS A 14 -29.37 24.92 -14.13
N THR A 15 -30.57 24.40 -14.34
CA THR A 15 -30.99 23.08 -13.85
C THR A 15 -30.19 21.96 -14.51
N ARG A 16 -29.93 22.02 -15.82
CA ARG A 16 -29.08 21.04 -16.54
C ARG A 16 -27.63 21.05 -16.06
N ILE A 17 -27.07 22.23 -15.82
CA ILE A 17 -25.71 22.37 -15.25
C ILE A 17 -25.68 21.82 -13.82
N ALA A 18 -26.68 22.13 -12.99
CA ALA A 18 -26.77 21.60 -11.63
C ALA A 18 -26.91 20.06 -11.61
N LEU A 19 -27.75 19.49 -12.49
CA LEU A 19 -27.89 18.04 -12.65
C LEU A 19 -26.59 17.40 -13.14
N GLY A 20 -25.92 18.03 -14.11
CA GLY A 20 -24.62 17.58 -14.62
C GLY A 20 -23.54 17.57 -13.53
N LEU A 21 -23.44 18.62 -12.73
CA LEU A 21 -22.53 18.68 -11.59
C LEU A 21 -22.88 17.60 -10.54
N LEU A 22 -24.16 17.39 -10.25
CA LEU A 22 -24.59 16.40 -9.26
C LEU A 22 -24.31 14.96 -9.70
N LEU A 23 -24.51 14.65 -10.99
CA LEU A 23 -24.26 13.32 -11.56
C LEU A 23 -22.76 13.05 -11.80
N LEU A 24 -22.01 14.03 -12.30
CA LEU A 24 -20.60 13.85 -12.66
C LEU A 24 -19.64 14.03 -11.48
N ILE A 25 -20.06 14.71 -10.42
CA ILE A 25 -19.21 15.03 -9.27
C ILE A 25 -19.77 14.42 -7.99
N GLY A 26 -21.08 14.56 -7.75
CA GLY A 26 -21.72 14.06 -6.54
C GLY A 26 -21.71 12.53 -6.44
N LEU A 27 -22.00 11.81 -7.52
CA LEU A 27 -22.03 10.34 -7.51
C LEU A 27 -20.64 9.71 -7.34
N PRO A 28 -19.58 10.12 -8.07
CA PRO A 28 -18.23 9.61 -7.83
C PRO A 28 -17.74 9.91 -6.41
N LEU A 29 -18.05 11.10 -5.89
CA LEU A 29 -17.68 11.50 -4.53
C LEU A 29 -18.37 10.64 -3.47
N ALA A 30 -19.68 10.42 -3.61
CA ALA A 30 -20.43 9.54 -2.72
C ALA A 30 -19.88 8.10 -2.78
N ASN A 31 -19.57 7.60 -3.98
CA ASN A 31 -18.96 6.28 -4.16
C ASN A 31 -17.60 6.19 -3.45
N VAL A 32 -16.74 7.22 -3.57
CA VAL A 32 -15.44 7.27 -2.87
C VAL A 32 -15.63 7.15 -1.35
N PHE A 33 -16.56 7.90 -0.75
CA PHE A 33 -16.78 7.82 0.70
C PHE A 33 -17.43 6.52 1.15
N ILE A 34 -18.42 6.02 0.42
CA ILE A 34 -19.06 4.72 0.72
C ILE A 34 -18.02 3.60 0.67
N THR A 35 -17.14 3.63 -0.35
CA THR A 35 -16.13 2.60 -0.54
C THR A 35 -14.99 2.72 0.46
N LEU A 36 -14.56 3.94 0.81
CA LEU A 36 -13.60 4.19 1.88
C LEU A 36 -14.15 3.78 3.26
N TRP A 37 -15.43 4.04 3.53
CA TRP A 37 -16.11 3.59 4.74
C TRP A 37 -16.15 2.05 4.84
N LYS A 38 -16.43 1.38 3.72
CA LYS A 38 -16.33 -0.08 3.59
C LYS A 38 -14.88 -0.57 3.41
N GLY A 39 -13.91 0.33 3.54
CA GLY A 39 -12.47 0.24 3.23
C GLY A 39 -12.05 -0.60 2.03
N LYS A 40 -12.88 -0.55 1.00
CA LYS A 40 -12.52 -0.89 -0.37
C LYS A 40 -12.32 0.39 -1.16
N PHE A 41 -11.42 1.28 -0.71
CA PHE A 41 -11.24 2.61 -1.30
C PHE A 41 -11.16 2.52 -2.84
N ASN A 42 -12.18 3.05 -3.52
CA ASN A 42 -12.27 3.01 -4.99
C ASN A 42 -11.37 4.08 -5.61
N SER A 43 -10.07 3.89 -5.44
CA SER A 43 -9.03 4.79 -5.92
C SER A 43 -9.02 4.91 -7.44
N PHE A 44 -9.35 3.83 -8.17
CA PHE A 44 -9.52 3.88 -9.63
C PHE A 44 -10.70 4.75 -10.05
N GLY A 45 -11.84 4.65 -9.37
CA GLY A 45 -12.98 5.52 -9.64
C GLY A 45 -12.61 6.99 -9.48
N LEU A 46 -11.89 7.32 -8.41
CA LEU A 46 -11.37 8.67 -8.19
C LEU A 46 -10.39 9.11 -9.28
N PHE A 47 -9.45 8.25 -9.66
CA PHE A 47 -8.49 8.49 -10.73
C PHE A 47 -9.16 8.81 -12.07
N TRP A 48 -10.12 7.98 -12.50
CA TRP A 48 -10.89 8.22 -13.72
C TRP A 48 -11.75 9.48 -13.65
N THR A 49 -12.24 9.83 -12.47
CA THR A 49 -12.97 11.09 -12.27
C THR A 49 -12.05 12.30 -12.50
N VAL A 50 -10.81 12.26 -11.99
CA VAL A 50 -9.81 13.30 -12.25
C VAL A 50 -9.45 13.38 -13.73
N ILE A 51 -9.37 12.25 -14.45
CA ILE A 51 -9.21 12.24 -15.92
C ILE A 51 -10.37 12.99 -16.58
N GLY A 52 -11.61 12.68 -16.21
CA GLY A 52 -12.80 13.35 -16.75
C GLY A 52 -12.79 14.87 -16.50
N VAL A 53 -12.43 15.31 -15.29
CA VAL A 53 -12.26 16.73 -14.97
C VAL A 53 -11.17 17.35 -15.84
N THR A 54 -10.03 16.67 -16.01
CA THR A 54 -8.92 17.17 -16.84
C THR A 54 -9.35 17.35 -18.29
N VAL A 55 -10.03 16.36 -18.87
CA VAL A 55 -10.56 16.46 -20.24
C VAL A 55 -11.52 17.63 -20.37
N PHE A 56 -12.46 17.80 -19.43
CA PHE A 56 -13.39 18.93 -19.43
C PHE A 56 -12.68 20.29 -19.45
N TYR A 57 -11.66 20.47 -18.61
CA TYR A 57 -10.90 21.73 -18.60
C TYR A 57 -10.10 21.96 -19.88
N VAL A 58 -9.60 20.90 -20.53
CA VAL A 58 -8.91 20.99 -21.82
C VAL A 58 -9.86 21.34 -22.97
N THR A 59 -11.08 20.82 -22.98
CA THR A 59 -12.00 20.96 -24.13
C THR A 59 -12.98 22.13 -24.01
N GLU A 60 -13.49 22.42 -22.80
CA GLU A 60 -14.62 23.36 -22.61
C GLU A 60 -14.22 24.69 -21.98
N ARG A 61 -13.09 24.77 -21.27
CA ARG A 61 -12.60 26.04 -20.72
C ARG A 61 -11.48 26.62 -21.60
N SER A 62 -11.86 27.66 -22.34
CA SER A 62 -10.96 28.52 -23.12
C SER A 62 -9.97 29.31 -22.25
N ASP A 63 -10.31 29.56 -20.97
CA ASP A 63 -9.41 30.19 -20.02
C ASP A 63 -8.28 29.23 -19.65
N LYS A 64 -7.04 29.72 -19.75
CA LYS A 64 -5.78 29.03 -19.44
C LYS A 64 -5.63 28.72 -17.93
N GLU A 65 -6.64 28.14 -17.31
CA GLU A 65 -6.49 27.62 -15.96
C GLU A 65 -5.39 26.57 -15.97
N ASN A 66 -4.50 26.70 -14.98
CA ASN A 66 -3.31 25.88 -14.92
C ASN A 66 -3.70 24.42 -14.63
N ILE A 67 -3.78 23.57 -15.66
CA ILE A 67 -4.09 22.14 -15.51
C ILE A 67 -2.94 21.31 -14.94
N THR A 68 -1.75 21.89 -14.78
CA THR A 68 -0.55 21.19 -14.31
C THR A 68 -0.76 20.40 -13.01
N PRO A 69 -1.50 20.89 -11.99
CA PRO A 69 -1.78 20.10 -10.78
C PRO A 69 -2.59 18.83 -11.05
N LEU A 70 -3.54 18.86 -12.00
CA LEU A 70 -4.30 17.67 -12.40
C LEU A 70 -3.37 16.65 -13.06
N LEU A 71 -2.48 17.10 -13.96
CA LEU A 71 -1.51 16.23 -14.64
C LEU A 71 -0.54 15.58 -13.65
N TYR A 72 -0.01 16.34 -12.68
CA TYR A 72 0.86 15.77 -11.65
C TYR A 72 0.14 14.79 -10.73
N ALA A 73 -1.11 15.06 -10.36
CA ALA A 73 -1.91 14.13 -9.57
C ALA A 73 -2.16 12.81 -10.32
N LEU A 74 -2.47 12.89 -11.61
CA LEU A 74 -2.64 11.71 -12.46
C LEU A 74 -1.33 10.95 -12.66
N LEU A 75 -0.22 11.65 -12.90
CA LEU A 75 1.09 11.01 -13.02
C LEU A 75 1.46 10.27 -11.73
N ALA A 76 1.28 10.91 -10.57
CA ALA A 76 1.52 10.27 -9.27
C ALA A 76 0.61 9.05 -9.06
N GLY A 77 -0.69 9.17 -9.38
CA GLY A 77 -1.63 8.05 -9.30
C GLY A 77 -1.24 6.88 -10.20
N PHE A 78 -0.81 7.16 -11.42
CA PHE A 78 -0.33 6.14 -12.35
C PHE A 78 0.95 5.47 -11.85
N CYS A 79 1.95 6.24 -11.42
CA CYS A 79 3.21 5.70 -10.89
C CYS A 79 2.98 4.78 -9.69
N VAL A 80 2.07 5.15 -8.78
CA VAL A 80 1.69 4.30 -7.64
C VAL A 80 1.02 3.01 -8.13
N ALA A 81 0.08 3.11 -9.08
CA ALA A 81 -0.71 1.98 -9.53
C ALA A 81 0.09 0.89 -10.27
N VAL A 82 1.29 1.20 -10.73
CA VAL A 82 2.22 0.25 -11.37
C VAL A 82 3.03 -0.56 -10.34
N SER A 83 3.01 -0.18 -9.05
CA SER A 83 3.74 -0.88 -7.99
C SER A 83 3.11 -2.24 -7.63
N VAL A 84 3.93 -3.28 -7.55
CA VAL A 84 3.54 -4.66 -7.21
C VAL A 84 2.86 -4.76 -5.84
N GLY A 85 3.25 -3.91 -4.88
CA GLY A 85 2.70 -3.93 -3.52
C GLY A 85 1.26 -3.44 -3.42
N ALA A 86 0.83 -2.55 -4.32
CA ALA A 86 -0.53 -2.02 -4.35
C ALA A 86 -0.87 -1.54 -5.77
N ILE A 87 -1.45 -2.42 -6.58
CA ILE A 87 -1.81 -2.17 -7.99
C ILE A 87 -3.06 -1.28 -8.09
N THR A 88 -3.04 -0.14 -7.39
CA THR A 88 -4.13 0.84 -7.34
C THR A 88 -3.53 2.22 -7.08
N PRO A 89 -4.16 3.31 -7.52
CA PRO A 89 -3.68 4.67 -7.22
C PRO A 89 -3.96 5.11 -5.77
N ALA A 90 -4.22 4.18 -4.85
CA ALA A 90 -4.70 4.48 -3.50
C ALA A 90 -3.75 5.35 -2.69
N VAL A 91 -2.43 5.17 -2.83
CA VAL A 91 -1.43 6.00 -2.12
C VAL A 91 -1.49 7.47 -2.58
N ALA A 92 -1.79 7.70 -3.86
CA ALA A 92 -2.03 9.05 -4.40
C ALA A 92 -3.47 9.55 -4.16
N GLY A 93 -4.31 8.78 -3.45
CA GLY A 93 -5.73 9.06 -3.28
C GLY A 93 -6.03 10.42 -2.67
N GLY A 94 -5.24 10.86 -1.69
CA GLY A 94 -5.38 12.19 -1.09
C GLY A 94 -5.09 13.33 -2.08
N LEU A 95 -4.07 13.16 -2.92
CA LEU A 95 -3.71 14.13 -3.96
C LEU A 95 -4.78 14.20 -5.05
N LEU A 96 -5.22 13.04 -5.55
CA LEU A 96 -6.31 12.93 -6.52
C LEU A 96 -7.61 13.54 -5.98
N PHE A 97 -7.91 13.32 -4.70
CA PHE A 97 -9.07 13.88 -4.04
C PHE A 97 -8.98 15.41 -3.93
N ALA A 98 -7.83 15.93 -3.53
CA ALA A 98 -7.61 17.38 -3.39
C ALA A 98 -7.81 18.11 -4.72
N VAL A 99 -7.20 17.62 -5.81
CA VAL A 99 -7.37 18.25 -7.14
C VAL A 99 -8.80 18.07 -7.66
N PHE A 100 -9.45 16.93 -7.39
CA PHE A 100 -10.85 16.74 -7.74
C PHE A 100 -11.75 17.76 -7.03
N VAL A 101 -11.54 17.99 -5.73
CA VAL A 101 -12.32 18.98 -4.97
C VAL A 101 -12.06 20.39 -5.49
N ALA A 102 -10.79 20.75 -5.70
CA ALA A 102 -10.41 22.09 -6.14
C ALA A 102 -10.99 22.45 -7.52
N TYR A 103 -10.85 21.56 -8.51
CA TYR A 103 -11.26 21.82 -9.89
C TYR A 103 -12.71 21.43 -10.17
N GLY A 104 -13.23 20.39 -9.52
CA GLY A 104 -14.61 19.95 -9.69
C GLY A 104 -15.62 20.90 -9.04
N PHE A 105 -15.30 21.45 -7.87
CA PHE A 105 -16.23 22.32 -7.12
C PHE A 105 -15.93 23.81 -7.22
N MET A 106 -14.89 24.23 -7.96
CA MET A 106 -14.56 25.64 -8.20
C MET A 106 -15.77 26.51 -8.60
N PRO A 107 -16.68 26.06 -9.49
CA PRO A 107 -17.85 26.85 -9.88
C PRO A 107 -18.89 27.04 -8.76
N LEU A 108 -18.95 26.11 -7.80
CA LEU A 108 -19.85 26.21 -6.65
C LEU A 108 -19.32 27.22 -5.62
N PHE A 109 -18.00 27.29 -5.46
CA PHE A 109 -17.33 28.21 -4.53
C PHE A 109 -17.40 29.67 -5.00
N SER A 110 -17.45 29.92 -6.31
CA SER A 110 -17.53 31.27 -6.85
C SER A 110 -18.92 31.91 -6.72
N MET A 111 -20.00 31.12 -6.65
CA MET A 111 -21.38 31.65 -6.61
C MET A 111 -21.87 32.03 -5.21
N ARG A 112 -21.52 31.27 -4.16
CA ARG A 112 -21.95 31.54 -2.77
C ARG A 112 -20.89 31.10 -1.78
N ARG A 113 -19.99 32.03 -1.42
CA ARG A 113 -18.82 31.75 -0.56
C ARG A 113 -19.18 30.98 0.71
N VAL A 114 -20.15 31.44 1.51
CA VAL A 114 -20.53 30.77 2.77
C VAL A 114 -20.99 29.33 2.55
N VAL A 115 -21.85 29.09 1.56
CA VAL A 115 -22.32 27.74 1.21
C VAL A 115 -21.16 26.85 0.80
N GLY A 116 -20.21 27.41 0.03
CA GLY A 116 -18.98 26.74 -0.35
C GLY A 116 -18.10 26.31 0.82
N HIS A 117 -17.89 27.20 1.79
CA HIS A 117 -17.09 26.90 2.98
C HIS A 117 -17.76 25.84 3.87
N VAL A 118 -19.08 25.95 4.07
CA VAL A 118 -19.84 24.93 4.83
C VAL A 118 -19.76 23.58 4.12
N PHE A 119 -19.89 23.55 2.80
CA PHE A 119 -19.75 22.32 2.02
C PHE A 119 -18.36 21.71 2.16
N LEU A 120 -17.29 22.51 2.05
CA LEU A 120 -15.91 22.04 2.25
C LEU A 120 -15.66 21.51 3.66
N LEU A 121 -16.21 22.19 4.67
CA LEU A 121 -16.10 21.74 6.07
C LEU A 121 -16.79 20.38 6.26
N LEU A 122 -18.02 20.23 5.76
CA LEU A 122 -18.74 18.95 5.81
C LEU A 122 -17.96 17.87 5.07
N LEU A 123 -17.40 18.20 3.91
CA LEU A 123 -16.59 17.27 3.12
C LEU A 123 -15.34 16.82 3.86
N ALA A 124 -14.64 17.75 4.51
CA ALA A 124 -13.47 17.47 5.32
C ALA A 124 -13.81 16.58 6.52
N VAL A 125 -14.95 16.82 7.19
CA VAL A 125 -15.43 15.97 8.29
C VAL A 125 -15.72 14.56 7.78
N VAL A 126 -16.50 14.42 6.70
CA VAL A 126 -16.82 13.11 6.11
C VAL A 126 -15.55 12.37 5.71
N ALA A 127 -14.62 13.04 5.02
CA ALA A 127 -13.34 12.46 4.64
C ALA A 127 -12.51 12.00 5.85
N SER A 128 -12.46 12.82 6.91
CA SER A 128 -11.71 12.49 8.13
C SER A 128 -12.29 11.27 8.84
N VAL A 129 -13.61 11.21 8.99
CA VAL A 129 -14.30 10.08 9.63
C VAL A 129 -14.16 8.81 8.77
N SER A 130 -14.35 8.91 7.44
CA SER A 130 -14.16 7.76 6.54
C SER A 130 -12.73 7.26 6.55
N LEU A 131 -11.73 8.14 6.55
CA LEU A 131 -10.32 7.77 6.64
C LEU A 131 -10.00 7.10 7.97
N TRP A 132 -10.51 7.65 9.08
CA TRP A 132 -10.36 7.04 10.41
C TRP A 132 -10.90 5.62 10.43
N ASN A 133 -12.15 5.43 9.98
CA ASN A 133 -12.76 4.11 9.93
C ASN A 133 -12.00 3.15 9.00
N GLY A 134 -11.63 3.62 7.80
CA GLY A 134 -10.87 2.85 6.82
C GLY A 134 -9.51 2.39 7.38
N ARG A 135 -8.77 3.26 8.07
CA ARG A 135 -7.48 2.90 8.69
C ARG A 135 -7.61 1.87 9.81
N GLN A 136 -8.71 1.88 10.56
CA GLN A 136 -8.94 0.91 11.63
C GLN A 136 -9.41 -0.44 11.07
N ALA A 137 -10.25 -0.44 10.03
CA ALA A 137 -10.82 -1.67 9.49
C ALA A 137 -9.90 -2.38 8.48
N PHE A 138 -8.99 -1.66 7.81
CA PHE A 138 -8.20 -2.18 6.69
C PHE A 138 -6.72 -1.80 6.84
N VAL A 139 -6.02 -2.58 7.67
CA VAL A 139 -4.57 -2.46 7.83
C VAL A 139 -3.88 -3.27 6.74
N TYR A 140 -2.95 -2.66 6.01
CA TYR A 140 -2.28 -3.31 4.89
C TYR A 140 -1.50 -4.55 5.36
N MET A 141 -1.71 -5.69 4.69
CA MET A 141 -1.16 -7.01 5.03
C MET A 141 -1.45 -7.50 6.45
N GLU A 142 -2.45 -6.91 7.12
CA GLU A 142 -2.81 -7.23 8.49
C GLU A 142 -4.32 -7.45 8.66
N GLN A 143 -4.71 -7.86 9.87
CA GLN A 143 -6.09 -7.89 10.33
C GLN A 143 -6.58 -6.48 10.70
N PRO A 144 -7.90 -6.26 10.86
CA PRO A 144 -8.43 -5.01 11.40
C PRO A 144 -7.78 -4.66 12.75
N ALA A 145 -7.60 -3.37 13.02
CA ALA A 145 -6.90 -2.85 14.20
C ALA A 145 -7.40 -3.42 15.54
N LYS A 146 -8.69 -3.72 15.65
CA LYS A 146 -9.29 -4.36 16.83
C LYS A 146 -8.74 -5.77 17.14
N ASN A 147 -8.14 -6.43 16.15
CA ASN A 147 -7.51 -7.74 16.29
C ASN A 147 -5.97 -7.66 16.38
N LEU A 148 -5.40 -6.45 16.35
CA LEU A 148 -3.95 -6.25 16.51
C LEU A 148 -3.63 -6.12 18.00
N THR A 149 -3.69 -7.24 18.70
CA THR A 149 -3.58 -7.31 20.17
C THR A 149 -2.14 -7.39 20.65
N GLU A 150 -1.25 -7.99 19.85
CA GLU A 150 0.12 -8.28 20.25
C GLU A 150 1.05 -7.11 19.98
N ARG A 151 1.98 -6.85 20.89
CA ARG A 151 2.95 -5.74 20.80
C ARG A 151 4.26 -6.24 20.21
N LEU A 152 4.88 -5.45 19.32
CA LEU A 152 6.18 -5.79 18.73
C LEU A 152 7.39 -5.17 19.45
N ASP A 153 7.16 -4.51 20.58
CA ASP A 153 8.23 -3.95 21.42
C ASP A 153 9.18 -5.08 21.86
N GLY A 154 10.46 -4.96 21.50
CA GLY A 154 11.48 -5.96 21.85
C GLY A 154 11.42 -7.26 21.05
N VAL A 155 10.51 -7.41 20.08
CA VAL A 155 10.38 -8.62 19.23
C VAL A 155 10.94 -8.41 17.83
N PHE A 156 10.66 -7.25 17.22
CA PHE A 156 11.15 -6.91 15.90
C PHE A 156 11.89 -5.57 15.93
N PRO A 157 13.17 -5.51 15.51
CA PRO A 157 13.93 -4.27 15.51
C PRO A 157 13.20 -3.15 14.76
N GLY A 158 13.13 -1.96 15.36
CA GLY A 158 12.44 -0.80 14.80
C GLY A 158 10.91 -0.83 14.88
N ALA A 159 10.28 -1.88 15.41
CA ALA A 159 8.82 -2.02 15.51
C ALA A 159 8.21 -1.54 16.84
N ASN A 160 8.94 -0.74 17.63
CA ASN A 160 8.45 -0.22 18.90
C ASN A 160 7.12 0.53 18.71
N LYS A 161 6.17 0.31 19.63
CA LYS A 161 4.79 0.82 19.62
C LYS A 161 3.90 0.29 18.47
N LEU A 162 4.39 -0.62 17.63
CA LEU A 162 3.56 -1.30 16.65
C LEU A 162 2.85 -2.49 17.28
N ARG A 163 1.68 -2.81 16.75
CA ARG A 163 0.89 -3.98 17.12
C ARG A 163 0.54 -4.82 15.91
N THR A 164 0.35 -6.11 16.15
CA THR A 164 0.14 -7.13 15.13
C THR A 164 -0.87 -8.18 15.60
N ASN A 165 -1.28 -9.07 14.70
CA ASN A 165 -2.09 -10.24 15.05
C ASN A 165 -1.23 -11.36 15.68
N GLU A 166 -1.88 -12.29 16.37
CA GLU A 166 -1.24 -13.41 17.08
C GLU A 166 -0.31 -14.27 16.19
N ASN A 167 -0.70 -14.56 14.95
CA ASN A 167 0.11 -15.41 14.06
C ASN A 167 1.40 -14.72 13.65
N THR A 168 1.32 -13.42 13.37
CA THR A 168 2.49 -12.62 12.99
C THR A 168 3.40 -12.41 14.19
N TYR A 169 2.84 -12.17 15.38
CA TYR A 169 3.62 -12.13 16.62
C TYR A 169 4.37 -13.45 16.87
N LYS A 170 3.68 -14.59 16.80
CA LYS A 170 4.31 -15.93 16.96
C LYS A 170 5.45 -16.13 15.98
N PHE A 171 5.23 -15.80 14.71
CA PHE A 171 6.25 -15.90 13.68
C PHE A 171 7.47 -15.01 13.98
N LEU A 172 7.28 -13.75 14.39
CA LEU A 172 8.39 -12.83 14.67
C LEU A 172 9.11 -13.15 15.98
N THR A 173 8.41 -13.62 17.01
CA THR A 173 9.02 -14.11 18.25
C THR A 173 9.88 -15.35 18.00
N ASP A 174 9.41 -16.28 17.16
CA ASP A 174 10.20 -17.44 16.78
C ASP A 174 11.41 -17.06 15.91
N LEU A 175 11.31 -16.01 15.08
CA LEU A 175 12.46 -15.44 14.38
C LEU A 175 13.51 -14.91 15.35
N GLN A 176 13.11 -14.09 16.33
CA GLN A 176 14.02 -13.55 17.33
C GLN A 176 14.73 -14.67 18.09
N LYS A 177 13.97 -15.65 18.57
CA LYS A 177 14.54 -16.84 19.22
C LYS A 177 15.52 -17.58 18.31
N THR A 178 15.22 -17.71 17.02
CA THR A 178 16.10 -18.37 16.06
C THR A 178 17.41 -17.59 15.87
N ILE A 179 17.35 -16.26 15.87
CA ILE A 179 18.52 -15.39 15.78
C ILE A 179 19.39 -15.55 17.03
N GLU A 180 18.81 -15.51 18.22
CA GLU A 180 19.53 -15.71 19.49
C GLU A 180 20.29 -17.06 19.50
N LEU A 181 19.64 -18.14 19.06
CA LEU A 181 20.27 -19.47 18.94
C LEU A 181 21.43 -19.49 17.94
N VAL A 182 21.38 -18.67 16.89
CA VAL A 182 22.47 -18.56 15.91
C VAL A 182 23.61 -17.70 16.46
N GLU A 183 23.30 -16.62 17.16
CA GLU A 183 24.29 -15.75 17.81
C GLU A 183 25.09 -16.49 18.88
N GLU A 184 24.47 -17.42 19.62
CA GLU A 184 25.16 -18.32 20.55
C GLU A 184 26.26 -19.17 19.87
N SER A 185 26.12 -19.45 18.56
CA SER A 185 27.12 -20.16 17.77
C SER A 185 28.25 -19.26 17.24
N GLY A 186 28.16 -17.95 17.44
CA GLY A 186 29.16 -16.96 17.01
C GLY A 186 29.20 -16.72 15.49
N LEU A 187 28.20 -17.17 14.75
CA LEU A 187 28.12 -17.00 13.30
C LEU A 187 27.23 -15.81 12.93
N PRO A 188 27.59 -15.02 11.90
CA PRO A 188 26.65 -14.10 11.29
C PRO A 188 25.48 -14.86 10.65
N TYR A 189 24.36 -14.17 10.44
CA TYR A 189 23.15 -14.78 9.86
C TYR A 189 22.59 -14.02 8.66
N ALA A 190 21.85 -14.76 7.83
CA ALA A 190 20.98 -14.20 6.79
C ALA A 190 19.57 -14.78 6.93
N ILE A 191 18.54 -13.95 6.73
CA ILE A 191 17.13 -14.33 6.85
C ILE A 191 16.53 -14.44 5.46
N LEU A 192 15.92 -15.58 5.16
CA LEU A 192 15.38 -15.91 3.84
C LEU A 192 13.93 -16.42 3.93
N PRO A 193 13.02 -16.06 3.01
CA PRO A 193 13.16 -15.02 1.97
C PRO A 193 12.43 -13.70 2.28
N ASP A 194 11.37 -13.71 3.10
CA ASP A 194 10.38 -12.63 3.24
C ASP A 194 10.43 -11.88 4.59
N VAL A 195 11.62 -11.48 5.06
CA VAL A 195 11.74 -10.53 6.20
C VAL A 195 12.67 -9.34 5.91
N PRO A 196 12.56 -8.67 4.74
CA PRO A 196 13.50 -7.62 4.36
C PRO A 196 13.46 -6.42 5.32
N GLY A 197 12.30 -6.15 5.94
CA GLY A 197 12.15 -5.04 6.89
C GLY A 197 13.00 -5.19 8.15
N TYR A 198 13.49 -6.40 8.47
CA TYR A 198 14.35 -6.63 9.63
C TYR A 198 15.68 -5.88 9.49
N TRP A 199 16.23 -5.86 8.28
CA TRP A 199 17.55 -5.28 7.99
C TRP A 199 17.61 -3.76 8.16
N ALA A 200 16.47 -3.06 8.11
CA ALA A 200 16.42 -1.61 8.26
C ALA A 200 16.84 -1.11 9.66
N ALA A 201 16.73 -1.96 10.67
CA ALA A 201 17.07 -1.64 12.06
C ALA A 201 17.89 -2.75 12.74
N SER A 202 18.44 -3.68 11.95
CA SER A 202 19.32 -4.75 12.44
C SER A 202 20.67 -4.18 12.88
N GLU A 203 21.23 -4.72 13.95
CA GLU A 203 22.60 -4.38 14.39
C GLU A 203 23.66 -4.98 13.45
N GLN A 204 23.39 -6.17 12.92
CA GLN A 204 24.20 -6.82 11.89
C GLN A 204 23.77 -6.38 10.49
N LEU A 205 24.75 -6.12 9.61
CA LEU A 205 24.48 -6.00 8.17
C LEU A 205 24.04 -7.33 7.58
N ASN A 206 23.19 -7.27 6.57
CA ASN A 206 22.84 -8.45 5.78
C ASN A 206 24.08 -8.96 5.01
N PRO A 207 24.52 -10.21 5.22
CA PRO A 207 25.71 -10.75 4.54
C PRO A 207 25.46 -11.07 3.06
N LEU A 208 24.19 -11.02 2.60
CA LEU A 208 23.82 -11.26 1.22
C LEU A 208 23.65 -9.94 0.44
N PRO A 209 23.92 -9.94 -0.87
CA PRO A 209 23.79 -8.74 -1.70
C PRO A 209 22.32 -8.46 -2.11
N ILE A 210 21.37 -8.84 -1.25
CA ILE A 210 19.92 -8.65 -1.40
C ILE A 210 19.19 -8.76 -0.06
N ASP A 211 18.32 -7.79 0.24
CA ASP A 211 17.48 -7.80 1.46
C ASP A 211 16.21 -8.63 1.31
N TRP A 212 15.65 -8.65 0.09
CA TRP A 212 14.43 -9.39 -0.20
C TRP A 212 14.69 -10.45 -1.27
N ALA A 213 15.09 -11.65 -0.84
CA ALA A 213 15.44 -12.78 -1.70
C ALA A 213 14.22 -13.47 -2.33
N LYS A 214 13.30 -12.67 -2.90
CA LYS A 214 12.07 -13.10 -3.55
C LYS A 214 12.23 -13.07 -5.06
N ASN A 215 11.57 -13.97 -5.77
CA ASN A 215 11.70 -14.09 -7.23
C ASN A 215 11.27 -12.83 -8.00
N THR A 216 10.46 -11.94 -7.41
CA THR A 216 10.11 -10.64 -8.00
C THR A 216 11.33 -9.71 -8.12
N GLU A 217 12.25 -9.77 -7.16
CA GLU A 217 13.52 -9.01 -7.17
C GLU A 217 14.62 -9.75 -7.95
N LEU A 218 14.49 -11.07 -8.09
CA LEU A 218 15.47 -11.96 -8.72
C LEU A 218 15.09 -12.36 -10.15
N HIS A 219 14.30 -11.53 -10.85
CA HIS A 219 13.78 -11.86 -12.19
C HIS A 219 14.87 -11.99 -13.26
N ASN A 220 16.07 -11.46 -13.01
CA ASN A 220 17.21 -11.51 -13.91
C ASN A 220 18.14 -12.67 -13.49
N PRO A 221 18.43 -13.65 -14.37
CA PRO A 221 19.33 -14.77 -14.05
C PRO A 221 20.67 -14.33 -13.47
N LYS A 222 21.27 -13.24 -13.98
CA LYS A 222 22.55 -12.72 -13.46
C LYS A 222 22.46 -12.27 -12.01
N VAL A 223 21.31 -11.72 -11.60
CA VAL A 223 21.08 -11.29 -10.21
C VAL A 223 20.89 -12.52 -9.31
N MET A 224 20.14 -13.52 -9.78
CA MET A 224 19.99 -14.81 -9.09
C MET A 224 21.36 -15.48 -8.89
N ASP A 225 22.16 -15.58 -9.94
CA ASP A 225 23.49 -16.20 -9.90
C ASP A 225 24.41 -15.47 -8.92
N ARG A 226 24.36 -14.13 -8.87
CA ARG A 226 25.13 -13.34 -7.89
C ARG A 226 24.74 -13.67 -6.45
N VAL A 227 23.44 -13.84 -6.18
CA VAL A 227 22.95 -14.17 -4.84
C VAL A 227 23.32 -15.60 -4.46
N ILE A 228 23.20 -16.55 -5.38
CA ILE A 228 23.63 -17.95 -5.16
C ILE A 228 25.13 -18.03 -4.92
N ALA A 229 25.95 -17.31 -5.71
CA ALA A 229 27.39 -17.25 -5.52
C ALA A 229 27.75 -16.69 -4.13
N ALA A 230 27.10 -15.61 -3.70
CA ALA A 230 27.31 -15.06 -2.36
C ALA A 230 26.92 -16.04 -1.24
N ILE A 231 25.85 -16.83 -1.44
CA ILE A 231 25.45 -17.89 -0.50
C ILE A 231 26.54 -18.98 -0.40
N GLU A 232 27.08 -19.42 -1.54
CA GLU A 232 28.15 -20.42 -1.57
C GLU A 232 29.46 -19.91 -0.97
N GLU A 233 29.85 -18.66 -1.22
CA GLU A 233 31.03 -18.03 -0.62
C GLU A 233 30.96 -17.95 0.93
N ASN A 234 29.73 -17.90 1.44
CA ASN A 234 29.38 -17.84 2.85
C ASN A 234 29.14 -19.22 3.50
N ARG A 235 29.31 -20.32 2.76
CA ARG A 235 29.15 -21.68 3.28
C ARG A 235 30.04 -21.93 4.50
N GLY A 236 29.45 -22.43 5.58
CA GLY A 236 30.12 -22.63 6.87
C GLY A 236 30.58 -21.36 7.59
N LYS A 237 30.32 -20.17 7.04
CA LYS A 237 30.67 -18.87 7.65
C LYS A 237 29.44 -18.07 8.09
N THR A 238 28.29 -18.33 7.49
CA THR A 238 27.02 -17.67 7.78
C THR A 238 25.94 -18.73 7.98
N ALA A 239 25.09 -18.52 8.97
CA ALA A 239 23.90 -19.32 9.18
C ALA A 239 22.72 -18.76 8.37
N PHE A 240 22.11 -19.60 7.55
CA PHE A 240 20.95 -19.22 6.75
C PHE A 240 19.65 -19.59 7.48
N ILE A 241 18.95 -18.59 8.00
CA ILE A 241 17.65 -18.72 8.67
C ILE A 241 16.56 -18.71 7.60
N VAL A 242 15.95 -19.87 7.35
CA VAL A 242 14.98 -20.10 6.28
C VAL A 242 13.57 -20.29 6.84
N GLN A 243 12.62 -19.49 6.37
CA GLN A 243 11.20 -19.55 6.76
C GLN A 243 10.52 -20.84 6.35
N LYS A 244 9.80 -21.49 7.26
CA LYS A 244 8.89 -22.62 6.97
C LYS A 244 7.54 -22.17 6.43
N PHE A 245 7.12 -20.95 6.72
CA PHE A 245 5.80 -20.40 6.36
C PHE A 245 5.96 -19.11 5.56
N GLU A 246 5.01 -18.84 4.65
CA GLU A 246 4.97 -17.57 3.92
C GLU A 246 4.59 -16.41 4.85
N ALA A 247 5.29 -15.28 4.73
CA ALA A 247 5.01 -14.09 5.55
C ALA A 247 3.74 -13.32 5.11
N PHE A 248 3.40 -13.32 3.81
CA PHE A 248 2.24 -12.60 3.26
C PHE A 248 0.88 -13.03 3.84
N PRO A 249 0.58 -14.33 4.00
CA PRO A 249 -0.72 -14.78 4.50
C PRO A 249 -0.81 -14.85 6.03
N LEU A 250 0.18 -14.41 6.81
CA LEU A 250 0.18 -14.57 8.28
C LEU A 250 -1.09 -14.04 8.96
N ARG A 251 -1.67 -12.96 8.44
CA ARG A 251 -2.97 -12.43 8.91
C ARG A 251 -4.14 -13.44 8.85
N PHE A 252 -4.03 -14.48 8.03
CA PHE A 252 -5.02 -15.55 7.86
C PHE A 252 -4.57 -16.89 8.45
N GLY A 253 -3.34 -16.97 8.97
CA GLY A 253 -2.74 -18.20 9.50
C GLY A 253 -1.43 -18.57 8.80
N LEU A 254 -0.77 -19.59 9.36
CA LEU A 254 0.49 -20.11 8.85
C LEU A 254 0.25 -20.94 7.58
N ARG A 255 0.86 -20.53 6.46
CA ARG A 255 0.82 -21.28 5.20
C ARG A 255 2.22 -21.77 4.86
N PRO A 256 2.43 -23.08 4.67
CA PRO A 256 3.76 -23.61 4.36
C PRO A 256 4.39 -22.98 3.12
N LEU A 257 5.70 -22.75 3.18
CA LEU A 257 6.51 -22.28 2.07
C LEU A 257 6.85 -23.47 1.15
N THR A 258 5.90 -23.83 0.28
CA THR A 258 5.97 -25.03 -0.58
C THR A 258 6.21 -24.73 -2.07
N HIS A 259 6.29 -23.46 -2.44
CA HIS A 259 6.31 -22.99 -3.83
C HIS A 259 7.72 -22.63 -4.32
N PRO A 260 8.49 -23.57 -4.90
CA PRO A 260 9.86 -23.30 -5.37
C PRO A 260 9.94 -22.19 -6.41
N GLU A 261 8.88 -22.02 -7.21
CA GLU A 261 8.76 -20.97 -8.23
C GLU A 261 8.63 -19.55 -7.65
N LYS A 262 8.41 -19.40 -6.35
CA LYS A 262 8.35 -18.10 -5.66
C LYS A 262 9.57 -17.80 -4.80
N PHE A 263 10.30 -18.85 -4.40
CA PHE A 263 11.33 -18.79 -3.35
C PHE A 263 12.57 -19.60 -3.72
N ALA A 264 13.14 -19.34 -4.91
CA ALA A 264 14.21 -20.16 -5.46
C ALA A 264 15.45 -20.21 -4.56
N VAL A 265 15.81 -19.09 -3.94
CA VAL A 265 16.95 -18.99 -3.01
C VAL A 265 16.75 -19.83 -1.75
N ALA A 266 15.57 -19.74 -1.11
CA ALA A 266 15.25 -20.56 0.06
C ALA A 266 15.28 -22.06 -0.28
N VAL A 267 14.75 -22.44 -1.45
CA VAL A 267 14.79 -23.84 -1.92
C VAL A 267 16.20 -24.30 -2.23
N TYR A 268 17.05 -23.44 -2.80
CA TYR A 268 18.45 -23.75 -3.05
C TYR A 268 19.18 -24.07 -1.73
N VAL A 269 19.06 -23.21 -0.72
CA VAL A 269 19.67 -23.43 0.60
C VAL A 269 19.20 -24.76 1.20
N ARG A 270 17.88 -25.01 1.22
CA ARG A 270 17.31 -26.26 1.76
C ARG A 270 17.87 -27.54 1.12
N ARG A 271 18.20 -27.50 -0.17
CA ARG A 271 18.66 -28.66 -0.94
C ARG A 271 20.17 -28.88 -0.86
N ASN A 272 20.95 -27.81 -0.67
CA ASN A 272 22.40 -27.84 -0.83
C ASN A 272 23.18 -27.59 0.48
N PHE A 273 22.49 -27.28 1.57
CA PHE A 273 23.10 -26.99 2.87
C PHE A 273 22.56 -27.96 3.92
N LYS A 274 23.32 -28.16 5.00
CA LYS A 274 22.93 -29.06 6.07
C LYS A 274 22.06 -28.30 7.07
N LYS A 275 20.88 -28.85 7.39
CA LYS A 275 20.05 -28.30 8.47
C LYS A 275 20.72 -28.53 9.82
N THR A 276 20.89 -27.47 10.61
CA THR A 276 21.52 -27.51 11.93
C THR A 276 20.55 -27.25 13.07
N ILE A 277 19.60 -26.32 12.89
CA ILE A 277 18.58 -25.96 13.89
C ILE A 277 17.20 -25.97 13.24
N ALA A 278 16.16 -26.29 14.01
CA ALA A 278 14.78 -26.11 13.60
C ALA A 278 13.95 -25.59 14.79
N THR A 279 13.23 -24.50 14.57
CA THR A 279 12.28 -23.91 15.51
C THR A 279 10.85 -24.10 14.99
N GLU A 280 9.84 -23.41 15.51
CA GLU A 280 8.46 -23.60 15.04
C GLU A 280 8.28 -23.09 13.60
N CYS A 281 8.76 -21.88 13.32
CA CYS A 281 8.57 -21.15 12.07
C CYS A 281 9.82 -21.13 11.17
N PHE A 282 11.00 -21.50 11.68
CA PHE A 282 12.26 -21.41 10.93
C PHE A 282 13.10 -22.69 10.98
N GLU A 283 13.97 -22.82 9.98
CA GLU A 283 15.04 -23.82 9.92
C GLU A 283 16.35 -23.08 9.64
N VAL A 284 17.45 -23.53 10.24
CA VAL A 284 18.77 -22.95 10.03
C VAL A 284 19.63 -23.93 9.25
N TYR A 285 20.36 -23.41 8.26
CA TYR A 285 21.21 -24.18 7.36
C TYR A 285 22.64 -23.62 7.33
N GLN A 286 23.63 -24.50 7.18
CA GLN A 286 25.07 -24.20 7.10
C GLN A 286 25.79 -25.09 6.08
#